data_AF-A0A851TN89-F1
#
_entry.id   AF-A0A851TN89-F1
#
_cell.length_a   1.000
_cell.length_b   1.000
_cell.length_c   1.000
_cell.angle_alpha   90.00
_cell.angle_beta   90.00
_cell.angle_gamma   90.00
#
_symmetry.space_group_name_H-M   'P 1'
#
loop_
_entity.id
_entity.type
_entity.pdbx_description
1 polymer ?
#
loop_
_entity_poly.entity_id
_entity_poly.type
_entity_poly.pdbx_seq_one_letter_code
_entity_poly.pdbx_strand_id
1 'polypeptide(L)'
;GPLALARELLAEDGEPFFVLNSDVICEFPFAALARFHRHHGGEGSIAVTRVEEPAKYGVVVSEPDTGRICRFVEKPRVFVSNKINAGLYIFSPGILRRIQVGVGAGGGRVGPWLRHPLSPAPCPRQLRPTSIEKEIFPAMAQEGQLYAMELQGFWMDIGQPKDFLTGMCMYLQSLRAQHPDRLHSGPGIVGNVLVDPSAKIGANCIIGPNVTIGAGVVVEDGVRIKRCTVLKGARIRSHSWLESCIVGWSCSVGQWVRMENVTVLGEDVIVNDELYLNGANVLPHKSIAESVPEPRIIM
;
A
#
# COMPACT_ATOMS: atom_id res chain seq x y z
N GLY A 1 -5.03 9.99 -17.29
CA GLY A 1 -4.88 9.12 -16.09
C GLY A 1 -5.90 8.00 -16.10
N PRO A 2 -5.76 6.97 -15.23
CA PRO A 2 -6.63 5.78 -15.20
C PRO A 2 -8.13 6.09 -15.09
N LEU A 3 -8.51 7.06 -14.24
CA LEU A 3 -9.93 7.46 -14.07
C LEU A 3 -10.57 7.97 -15.37
N ALA A 4 -9.82 8.70 -16.20
CA ALA A 4 -10.34 9.18 -17.48
C ALA A 4 -10.50 8.05 -18.50
N LEU A 5 -9.62 7.05 -18.47
CA LEU A 5 -9.71 5.87 -19.33
C LEU A 5 -10.87 4.96 -18.94
N ALA A 6 -11.16 4.86 -17.64
CA ALA A 6 -12.27 4.09 -17.11
C ALA A 6 -13.59 4.89 -17.02
N ARG A 7 -13.70 6.07 -17.66
CA ARG A 7 -14.83 6.98 -17.50
C ARG A 7 -16.18 6.33 -17.78
N GLU A 8 -16.26 5.53 -18.84
CA GLU A 8 -17.52 4.88 -19.25
C GLU A 8 -17.99 3.86 -18.21
N LEU A 9 -17.04 3.12 -17.61
CA LEU A 9 -17.32 2.15 -16.54
C LEU A 9 -17.69 2.85 -15.23
N LEU A 10 -16.96 3.91 -14.87
CA LEU A 10 -17.15 4.65 -13.62
C LEU A 10 -18.38 5.56 -13.61
N ALA A 11 -19.01 5.79 -14.77
CA ALA A 11 -20.18 6.65 -14.90
C ALA A 11 -21.43 5.88 -15.37
N GLU A 12 -21.36 4.55 -15.48
CA GLU A 12 -22.40 3.72 -16.08
C GLU A 12 -23.75 3.86 -15.37
N ASP A 13 -23.76 3.83 -14.04
CA ASP A 13 -24.95 3.91 -13.18
C ASP A 13 -25.16 5.30 -12.56
N GLY A 14 -24.20 6.23 -12.75
CA GLY A 14 -24.23 7.55 -12.15
C GLY A 14 -23.95 7.58 -10.64
N GLU A 15 -23.57 6.45 -10.04
CA GLU A 15 -23.33 6.33 -8.61
C GLU A 15 -21.91 6.77 -8.22
N PRO A 16 -21.69 7.20 -6.97
CA PRO A 16 -20.35 7.47 -6.47
C PRO A 16 -19.47 6.22 -6.44
N PHE A 17 -18.19 6.37 -6.75
CA PHE A 17 -17.22 5.29 -6.75
C PHE A 17 -16.02 5.57 -5.84
N PHE A 18 -15.45 4.51 -5.27
CA PHE A 18 -14.24 4.61 -4.46
C PHE A 18 -12.99 4.64 -5.33
N VAL A 19 -12.02 5.45 -4.90
CA VAL A 19 -10.66 5.47 -5.46
C VAL A 19 -9.70 5.35 -4.29
N LEU A 20 -8.71 4.47 -4.42
CA LEU A 20 -7.74 4.21 -3.37
C LEU A 20 -6.34 4.11 -3.95
N ASN A 21 -5.37 4.58 -3.17
CA ASN A 21 -3.97 4.24 -3.36
C ASN A 21 -3.76 2.79 -2.88
N SER A 22 -3.03 2.00 -3.66
CA SER A 22 -2.79 0.57 -3.37
C SER A 22 -1.66 0.32 -2.37
N ASP A 23 -0.94 1.36 -1.97
CA ASP A 23 0.20 1.36 -1.04
C ASP A 23 -0.17 1.98 0.33
N VAL A 24 -1.44 1.91 0.72
CA VAL A 24 -1.93 2.35 2.02
C VAL A 24 -2.53 1.18 2.80
N ILE A 25 -2.24 1.14 4.10
CA ILE A 25 -2.92 0.25 5.05
C ILE A 25 -3.59 1.08 6.15
N CYS A 26 -4.87 0.82 6.37
CA CYS A 26 -5.68 1.43 7.42
C CYS A 26 -6.93 0.58 7.70
N GLU A 27 -7.72 0.99 8.68
CA GLU A 27 -9.09 0.50 8.84
C GLU A 27 -10.02 1.20 7.85
N PHE A 28 -10.25 0.58 6.69
CA PHE A 28 -11.03 1.18 5.60
C PHE A 28 -12.48 1.46 6.03
N PRO A 29 -12.91 2.73 6.21
CA PRO A 29 -14.21 3.06 6.76
C PRO A 29 -15.26 3.22 5.65
N PHE A 30 -15.35 2.28 4.70
CA PHE A 30 -16.14 2.43 3.47
C PHE A 30 -17.59 2.87 3.71
N ALA A 31 -18.28 2.24 4.67
CA ALA A 31 -19.67 2.57 4.98
C ALA A 31 -19.81 3.98 5.58
N ALA A 32 -18.88 4.40 6.45
CA ALA A 32 -18.90 5.72 7.03
C ALA A 32 -18.56 6.80 6.00
N LEU A 33 -17.54 6.55 5.15
CA LEU A 33 -17.14 7.45 4.08
C LEU A 33 -18.26 7.63 3.04
N ALA A 34 -18.97 6.56 2.66
CA ALA A 34 -20.12 6.65 1.77
C ALA A 34 -21.29 7.45 2.37
N ARG A 35 -21.58 7.26 3.68
CA ARG A 35 -22.60 8.07 4.37
C ARG A 35 -22.20 9.54 4.43
N PHE A 36 -20.93 9.81 4.76
CA PHE A 36 -20.38 11.16 4.79
C PHE A 36 -20.49 11.84 3.41
N HIS A 37 -20.12 11.14 2.35
CA HIS A 37 -20.20 11.65 0.97
C HIS A 37 -21.63 12.03 0.58
N ARG A 38 -22.59 11.12 0.81
CA ARG A 38 -24.00 11.37 0.52
C ARG A 38 -24.59 12.52 1.35
N HIS A 39 -24.10 12.71 2.58
CA HIS A 39 -24.62 13.75 3.46
C HIS A 39 -24.27 15.17 2.97
N HIS A 40 -23.04 15.39 2.48
CA HIS A 40 -22.63 16.71 2.01
C HIS A 40 -22.97 16.99 0.54
N GLY A 41 -23.20 15.96 -0.28
CA GLY A 41 -23.68 16.08 -1.68
C GLY A 41 -22.69 16.68 -2.70
N GLY A 42 -21.57 17.26 -2.26
CA GLY A 42 -20.48 17.69 -3.14
C GLY A 42 -19.75 16.56 -3.89
N GLU A 43 -18.95 16.93 -4.90
CA GLU A 43 -18.36 15.98 -5.85
C GLU A 43 -17.29 15.01 -5.28
N GLY A 44 -16.64 15.33 -4.16
CA GLY A 44 -15.60 14.46 -3.62
C GLY A 44 -15.45 14.50 -2.11
N SER A 45 -15.18 13.33 -1.53
CA SER A 45 -14.69 13.20 -0.15
C SER A 45 -13.33 12.53 -0.14
N ILE A 46 -12.42 13.05 0.67
CA ILE A 46 -11.10 12.47 0.90
C ILE A 46 -11.00 12.05 2.36
N ALA A 47 -10.40 10.90 2.61
CA ALA A 47 -9.99 10.51 3.95
C ALA A 47 -8.71 11.26 4.33
N VAL A 48 -8.64 11.73 5.57
CA VAL A 48 -7.45 12.38 6.11
C VAL A 48 -7.00 11.74 7.41
N THR A 49 -5.70 11.79 7.70
CA THR A 49 -5.14 11.37 8.99
C THR A 49 -4.20 12.43 9.54
N ARG A 50 -3.87 12.35 10.82
CA ARG A 50 -2.91 13.25 11.46
C ARG A 50 -1.53 12.62 11.55
N VAL A 51 -0.52 13.38 11.17
CA VAL A 51 0.89 12.97 11.28
C VAL A 51 1.73 14.07 11.91
N GLU A 52 2.82 13.70 12.56
CA GLU A 52 3.78 14.64 13.13
C GLU A 52 4.57 15.39 12.03
N GLU A 53 4.97 14.67 10.97
CA GLU A 53 5.74 15.22 9.85
C GLU A 53 4.95 15.26 8.53
N PRO A 54 4.17 16.32 8.25
CA PRO A 54 3.28 16.38 7.10
C PRO A 54 3.97 16.78 5.77
N ALA A 55 5.24 17.19 5.81
CA ALA A 55 5.94 17.81 4.66
C ALA A 55 6.05 16.91 3.42
N LYS A 56 5.94 15.59 3.59
CA LYS A 56 6.03 14.59 2.52
C LYS A 56 4.69 14.33 1.82
N TYR A 57 3.58 14.91 2.31
CA TYR A 57 2.23 14.57 1.89
C TYR A 57 1.41 15.77 1.42
N GLY A 58 0.24 15.52 0.84
CA GLY A 58 -0.77 16.53 0.58
C GLY A 58 -1.46 16.94 1.88
N VAL A 59 -1.39 18.22 2.24
CA VAL A 59 -1.90 18.77 3.50
C VAL A 59 -3.25 19.44 3.29
N VAL A 60 -4.16 19.19 4.24
CA VAL A 60 -5.56 19.59 4.18
C VAL A 60 -5.88 20.56 5.31
N VAL A 61 -6.55 21.65 4.95
CA VAL A 61 -7.23 22.56 5.88
C VAL A 61 -8.72 22.47 5.60
N SER A 62 -9.49 22.02 6.58
CA SER A 62 -10.95 21.88 6.49
C SER A 62 -11.66 22.57 7.64
N GLU A 63 -12.92 22.94 7.40
CA GLU A 63 -13.86 23.42 8.41
C GLU A 63 -14.13 22.32 9.45
N PRO A 64 -14.10 22.62 10.76
CA PRO A 64 -14.29 21.62 11.80
C PRO A 64 -15.65 20.90 11.75
N ASP A 65 -16.73 21.63 11.45
CA ASP A 65 -18.10 21.11 11.58
C ASP A 65 -18.56 20.36 10.33
N THR A 66 -18.26 20.90 9.15
CA THR A 66 -18.73 20.36 7.86
C THR A 66 -17.72 19.41 7.21
N GLY A 67 -16.44 19.50 7.60
CA GLY A 67 -15.34 18.84 6.91
C GLY A 67 -15.01 19.45 5.54
N ARG A 68 -15.68 20.54 5.11
CA ARG A 68 -15.42 21.18 3.81
C ARG A 68 -13.97 21.65 3.73
N ILE A 69 -13.29 21.31 2.66
CA ILE A 69 -11.87 21.66 2.49
C ILE A 69 -11.76 23.10 1.99
N CYS A 70 -11.15 23.95 2.80
CA CYS A 70 -10.82 25.33 2.45
C CYS A 70 -9.57 25.39 1.59
N ARG A 71 -8.60 24.50 1.84
CA ARG A 71 -7.30 24.52 1.17
C ARG A 71 -6.67 23.13 1.14
N PHE A 72 -6.18 22.76 -0.04
CA PHE A 72 -5.34 21.59 -0.26
C PHE A 72 -3.96 22.06 -0.73
N VAL A 73 -2.88 21.57 -0.12
CA VAL A 73 -1.49 21.93 -0.48
C VAL A 73 -0.64 20.69 -0.59
N GLU A 74 -0.19 20.36 -1.81
CA GLU A 74 0.69 19.23 -2.06
C GLU A 74 2.13 19.53 -1.59
N LYS A 75 2.65 18.72 -0.66
CA LYS A 75 4.04 18.76 -0.16
C LYS A 75 4.50 20.17 0.23
N PRO A 76 3.88 20.78 1.25
CA PRO A 76 4.14 22.17 1.59
C PRO A 76 5.55 22.36 2.14
N ARG A 77 6.19 23.48 1.78
CA ARG A 77 7.51 23.88 2.31
C ARG A 77 7.46 24.48 3.71
N VAL A 78 6.29 24.94 4.13
CA VAL A 78 6.03 25.53 5.44
C VAL A 78 4.89 24.76 6.10
N PHE A 79 4.84 24.74 7.43
CA PHE A 79 3.75 24.07 8.13
C PHE A 79 2.40 24.73 7.79
N VAL A 80 1.41 23.91 7.45
CA VAL A 80 0.04 24.36 7.13
C VAL A 80 -0.98 23.73 8.09
N SER A 81 -0.91 22.43 8.26
CA SER A 81 -1.80 21.60 9.10
C SER A 81 -1.12 20.25 9.31
N ASN A 82 -1.51 19.52 10.36
CA ASN A 82 -1.08 18.14 10.57
C ASN A 82 -2.01 17.11 9.92
N LYS A 83 -3.12 17.54 9.30
CA LYS A 83 -4.02 16.66 8.54
C LYS A 83 -3.51 16.46 7.13
N ILE A 84 -3.22 15.21 6.77
CA ILE A 84 -2.72 14.81 5.45
C ILE A 84 -3.76 13.98 4.69
N ASN A 85 -3.68 14.02 3.36
CA ASN A 85 -4.37 13.11 2.46
C ASN A 85 -3.97 11.65 2.78
N ALA A 86 -4.96 10.80 3.09
CA ALA A 86 -4.73 9.42 3.46
C ALA A 86 -4.81 8.44 2.28
N GLY A 87 -4.98 8.91 1.04
CA GLY A 87 -4.99 8.06 -0.15
C GLY A 87 -6.28 7.25 -0.37
N LEU A 88 -7.37 7.63 0.30
CA LEU A 88 -8.70 7.03 0.16
C LEU A 88 -9.71 8.10 -0.19
N TYR A 89 -10.48 7.86 -1.25
CA TYR A 89 -11.42 8.82 -1.80
C TYR A 89 -12.73 8.15 -2.18
N ILE A 90 -13.80 8.94 -2.18
CA ILE A 90 -15.05 8.64 -2.86
C ILE A 90 -15.44 9.85 -3.70
N PHE A 91 -15.79 9.61 -4.96
CA PHE A 91 -16.14 10.67 -5.89
C PHE A 91 -17.50 10.41 -6.54
N SER A 92 -18.26 11.48 -6.73
CA SER A 92 -19.38 11.48 -7.65
C SER A 92 -18.88 11.53 -9.10
N PRO A 93 -19.59 10.95 -10.09
CA PRO A 93 -19.15 10.93 -11.50
C PRO A 93 -18.85 12.30 -12.12
N GLY A 94 -19.37 13.38 -11.53
CA GLY A 94 -19.05 14.76 -11.91
C GLY A 94 -17.55 15.05 -12.00
N ILE A 95 -16.72 14.43 -11.13
CA ILE A 95 -15.26 14.59 -11.14
C ILE A 95 -14.65 14.21 -12.48
N LEU A 96 -15.23 13.23 -13.18
CA LEU A 96 -14.68 12.70 -14.43
C LEU A 96 -14.66 13.79 -15.52
N ARG A 97 -15.56 14.78 -15.47
CA ARG A 97 -15.58 15.95 -16.37
C ARG A 97 -14.42 16.91 -16.12
N ARG A 98 -13.85 16.93 -14.91
CA ARG A 98 -12.69 17.75 -14.54
C ARG A 98 -11.39 17.17 -15.11
N ILE A 99 -11.37 15.88 -15.41
CA ILE A 99 -10.20 15.21 -15.98
C ILE A 99 -10.21 15.39 -17.49
N GLN A 100 -9.34 16.28 -17.97
CA GLN A 100 -9.18 16.50 -19.40
C GLN A 100 -8.56 15.27 -20.09
N VAL A 101 -9.18 14.84 -21.19
CA VAL A 101 -8.57 13.95 -22.17
C VAL A 101 -8.20 14.83 -23.35
N GLY A 102 -6.91 15.05 -23.59
CA GLY A 102 -6.47 15.98 -24.62
C GLY A 102 -6.96 15.55 -26.02
N VAL A 103 -7.49 16.50 -26.78
CA VAL A 103 -7.27 16.52 -28.24
C VAL A 103 -5.94 17.22 -28.40
N GLY A 104 -4.90 16.50 -28.84
CA GLY A 104 -3.59 17.11 -29.03
C GLY A 104 -3.66 18.21 -30.08
N ALA A 105 -3.57 19.47 -29.67
CA ALA A 105 -3.09 20.51 -30.57
C ALA A 105 -1.58 20.25 -30.75
N GLY A 106 -1.17 19.89 -31.96
CA GLY A 106 0.24 19.72 -32.31
C GLY A 106 1.03 20.98 -31.97
N GLY A 107 1.77 20.95 -30.88
CA GLY A 107 2.61 22.05 -30.41
C GLY A 107 3.89 21.59 -29.68
N GLY A 108 4.22 20.31 -29.74
CA GLY A 108 5.51 19.80 -29.29
C GLY A 108 6.56 20.04 -30.38
N ARG A 109 7.65 20.73 -30.05
CA ARG A 109 8.83 20.86 -30.93
C ARG A 109 9.31 19.46 -31.33
N VAL A 110 9.03 19.07 -32.57
CA VAL A 110 9.58 17.86 -33.18
C VAL A 110 11.08 18.11 -33.36
N GLY A 111 11.92 17.27 -32.76
CA GLY A 111 13.35 17.28 -33.06
C GLY A 111 13.61 17.03 -34.56
N PRO A 112 14.77 17.40 -35.12
CA PRO A 112 14.98 17.54 -36.56
C PRO A 112 14.85 16.26 -37.40
N TRP A 113 14.58 15.11 -36.78
CA TRP A 113 14.81 13.77 -37.36
C TRP A 113 13.55 13.05 -37.85
N LEU A 114 12.37 13.67 -37.82
CA LEU A 114 11.12 13.04 -38.31
C LEU A 114 10.42 13.94 -39.33
N ARG A 115 10.93 13.95 -40.57
CA ARG A 115 10.15 14.35 -41.76
C ARG A 115 10.14 13.17 -42.72
N HIS A 116 9.19 12.26 -42.56
CA HIS A 116 8.87 11.27 -43.58
C HIS A 116 7.55 11.67 -44.26
N PRO A 117 7.43 11.67 -45.62
CA PRO A 117 6.31 12.33 -46.32
C PRO A 117 4.99 11.55 -46.36
N LEU A 118 4.78 10.57 -45.48
CA LEU A 118 3.55 9.76 -45.44
C LEU A 118 3.01 9.79 -44.01
N SER A 119 2.36 10.90 -43.66
CA SER A 119 1.70 11.03 -42.36
C SER A 119 0.41 10.20 -42.37
N PRO A 120 0.25 9.22 -41.46
CA PRO A 120 -1.05 8.60 -41.26
C PRO A 120 -2.03 9.62 -40.64
N ALA A 121 -3.33 9.35 -40.80
CA ALA A 121 -4.46 10.13 -40.30
C ALA A 121 -4.30 10.58 -38.83
N PRO A 122 -4.98 11.67 -38.40
CA PRO A 122 -4.84 12.22 -37.04
C PRO A 122 -5.10 11.15 -35.97
N CYS A 123 -4.08 10.94 -35.12
CA CYS A 123 -4.09 9.96 -34.05
C CYS A 123 -5.12 10.36 -32.96
N PRO A 124 -5.98 9.43 -32.48
CA PRO A 124 -7.04 9.76 -31.55
C PRO A 124 -6.48 10.02 -30.14
N ARG A 125 -6.89 11.16 -29.54
CA ARG A 125 -6.82 11.50 -28.10
C ARG A 125 -5.49 11.12 -27.40
N GLN A 126 -4.52 12.03 -27.42
CA GLN A 126 -3.27 11.82 -26.69
C GLN A 126 -3.48 12.01 -25.18
N LEU A 127 -3.22 10.95 -24.43
CA LEU A 127 -3.29 10.96 -22.97
C LEU A 127 -2.11 11.73 -22.40
N ARG A 128 -2.38 12.64 -21.47
CA ARG A 128 -1.33 13.26 -20.64
C ARG A 128 -1.36 12.71 -19.21
N PRO A 129 -0.21 12.66 -18.52
CA PRO A 129 -0.19 12.52 -17.07
C PRO A 129 -1.03 13.64 -16.42
N THR A 130 -1.84 13.27 -15.43
CA THR A 130 -2.69 14.20 -14.68
C THR A 130 -2.63 13.81 -13.22
N SER A 131 -2.26 14.75 -12.34
CA SER A 131 -2.29 14.56 -10.90
C SER A 131 -3.56 15.17 -10.33
N ILE A 132 -4.40 14.35 -9.70
CA ILE A 132 -5.65 14.82 -9.08
C ILE A 132 -5.33 15.81 -7.95
N GLU A 133 -4.31 15.51 -7.15
CA GLU A 133 -3.86 16.31 -6.00
C GLU A 133 -3.35 17.70 -6.40
N LYS A 134 -2.66 17.79 -7.54
CA LYS A 134 -2.09 19.07 -8.01
C LYS A 134 -3.03 19.87 -8.90
N GLU A 135 -3.88 19.20 -9.68
CA GLU A 135 -4.66 19.86 -10.73
C GLU A 135 -6.15 19.94 -10.43
N ILE A 136 -6.71 19.01 -9.64
CA ILE A 136 -8.16 18.87 -9.47
C ILE A 136 -8.60 19.25 -8.06
N PHE A 137 -7.94 18.72 -7.02
CA PHE A 137 -8.31 19.01 -5.62
C PHE A 137 -8.24 20.50 -5.27
N PRO A 138 -7.24 21.29 -5.71
CA PRO A 138 -7.23 22.72 -5.42
C PRO A 138 -8.45 23.45 -6.01
N ALA A 139 -8.87 23.10 -7.24
CA ALA A 139 -10.05 23.66 -7.88
C ALA A 139 -11.34 23.23 -7.17
N MET A 140 -11.49 21.95 -6.85
CA MET A 140 -12.66 21.44 -6.11
C MET A 140 -12.78 22.08 -4.73
N ALA A 141 -11.66 22.31 -4.03
CA ALA A 141 -11.66 23.01 -2.74
C ALA A 141 -12.13 24.46 -2.87
N GLN A 142 -11.63 25.19 -3.89
CA GLN A 142 -12.07 26.56 -4.19
C GLN A 142 -13.57 26.65 -4.51
N GLU A 143 -14.10 25.64 -5.21
CA GLU A 143 -15.51 25.55 -5.60
C GLU A 143 -16.42 24.98 -4.48
N GLY A 144 -15.86 24.61 -3.33
CA GLY A 144 -16.64 24.02 -2.22
C GLY A 144 -17.16 22.60 -2.49
N GLN A 145 -16.52 21.87 -3.40
CA GLN A 145 -16.90 20.54 -3.87
C GLN A 145 -16.07 19.40 -3.25
N LEU A 146 -15.11 19.72 -2.37
CA LEU A 146 -14.22 18.74 -1.74
C LEU A 146 -14.34 18.76 -0.21
N TYR A 147 -14.47 17.59 0.40
CA TYR A 147 -14.69 17.42 1.84
C TYR A 147 -13.70 16.41 2.42
N ALA A 148 -13.31 16.60 3.68
CA ALA A 148 -12.37 15.76 4.40
C ALA A 148 -13.07 15.00 5.54
N MET A 149 -12.89 13.69 5.58
CA MET A 149 -13.30 12.83 6.68
C MET A 149 -12.07 12.33 7.43
N GLU A 150 -11.98 12.58 8.73
CA GLU A 150 -10.86 12.13 9.55
C GLU A 150 -10.97 10.62 9.82
N LEU A 151 -9.94 9.86 9.43
CA LEU A 151 -9.85 8.44 9.70
C LEU A 151 -9.78 8.17 11.20
N GLN A 152 -10.43 7.09 11.61
CA GLN A 152 -10.31 6.53 12.95
C GLN A 152 -9.35 5.32 12.89
N GLY A 153 -8.57 5.13 13.94
CA GLY A 153 -7.62 4.02 14.01
C GLY A 153 -6.28 4.32 13.32
N PHE A 154 -5.58 3.25 12.93
CA PHE A 154 -4.24 3.37 12.38
C PHE A 154 -4.25 3.68 10.87
N TRP A 155 -3.18 4.30 10.40
CA TRP A 155 -2.90 4.54 9.00
C TRP A 155 -1.40 4.46 8.76
N MET A 156 -0.98 3.87 7.64
CA MET A 156 0.41 3.82 7.22
C MET A 156 0.50 3.81 5.69
N ASP A 157 1.41 4.63 5.15
CA ASP A 157 1.94 4.50 3.80
C ASP A 157 3.00 3.38 3.79
N ILE A 158 2.75 2.34 3.00
CA ILE A 158 3.55 1.11 2.94
C ILE A 158 4.37 1.01 1.64
N GLY A 159 4.77 2.15 1.07
CA GLY A 159 5.58 2.21 -0.15
C GLY A 159 7.00 1.59 -0.05
N GLN A 160 7.51 1.30 1.16
CA GLN A 160 8.79 0.59 1.36
C GLN A 160 8.63 -0.66 2.22
N PRO A 161 9.47 -1.71 2.05
CA PRO A 161 9.36 -2.95 2.82
C PRO A 161 9.39 -2.78 4.35
N LYS A 162 10.21 -1.86 4.86
CA LYS A 162 10.27 -1.54 6.29
C LYS A 162 8.95 -0.97 6.81
N ASP A 163 8.27 -0.18 5.98
CA ASP A 163 7.03 0.52 6.28
C ASP A 163 5.86 -0.47 6.22
N PHE A 164 5.89 -1.41 5.26
CA PHE A 164 5.00 -2.58 5.24
C PHE A 164 5.05 -3.37 6.54
N LEU A 165 6.24 -3.71 7.05
CA LEU A 165 6.38 -4.42 8.33
C LEU A 165 5.82 -3.62 9.51
N THR A 166 6.01 -2.29 9.50
CA THR A 166 5.44 -1.40 10.52
C THR A 166 3.91 -1.34 10.42
N GLY A 167 3.37 -1.19 9.22
CA GLY A 167 1.94 -1.22 8.95
C GLY A 167 1.30 -2.55 9.35
N MET A 168 1.98 -3.67 9.10
CA MET A 168 1.57 -4.99 9.57
C MET A 168 1.52 -5.07 11.10
N CYS A 169 2.52 -4.54 11.81
CA CYS A 169 2.47 -4.46 13.28
C CYS A 169 1.28 -3.62 13.77
N MET A 170 1.01 -2.47 13.14
CA MET A 170 -0.14 -1.61 13.47
C MET A 170 -1.46 -2.33 13.23
N TYR A 171 -1.59 -3.05 12.12
CA TYR A 171 -2.76 -3.86 11.81
C TYR A 171 -2.99 -4.95 12.86
N LEU A 172 -1.95 -5.69 13.23
CA LEU A 172 -2.06 -6.73 14.25
C LEU A 172 -2.41 -6.16 15.63
N GLN A 173 -1.92 -4.96 15.97
CA GLN A 173 -2.29 -4.27 17.20
C GLN A 173 -3.75 -3.82 17.18
N SER A 174 -4.23 -3.29 16.06
CA SER A 174 -5.66 -2.98 15.88
C SER A 174 -6.52 -4.25 16.01
N LEU A 175 -6.09 -5.34 15.37
CA LEU A 175 -6.78 -6.63 15.45
C LEU A 175 -6.86 -7.14 16.89
N ARG A 176 -5.79 -6.99 17.69
CA ARG A 176 -5.80 -7.32 19.12
C ARG A 176 -6.84 -6.52 19.90
N ALA A 177 -7.02 -5.24 19.56
CA ALA A 177 -7.96 -4.36 20.25
C ALA A 177 -9.42 -4.64 19.86
N GLN A 178 -9.69 -4.95 18.59
CA GLN A 178 -11.05 -5.04 18.05
C GLN A 178 -11.57 -6.48 17.90
N HIS A 179 -10.70 -7.40 17.48
CA HIS A 179 -11.04 -8.79 17.17
C HIS A 179 -9.94 -9.75 17.66
N PRO A 180 -9.69 -9.80 18.99
CA PRO A 180 -8.62 -10.62 19.56
C PRO A 180 -8.77 -12.11 19.27
N ASP A 181 -9.99 -12.57 19.01
CA ASP A 181 -10.34 -13.94 18.61
C ASP A 181 -9.73 -14.37 17.27
N ARG A 182 -9.40 -13.41 16.40
CA ARG A 182 -8.74 -13.67 15.11
C ARG A 182 -7.24 -13.90 15.24
N LEU A 183 -6.64 -13.57 16.39
CA LEU A 183 -5.23 -13.82 16.64
C LEU A 183 -5.03 -15.26 17.09
N HIS A 184 -4.01 -15.89 16.54
CA HIS A 184 -3.62 -17.24 16.93
C HIS A 184 -3.01 -17.22 18.33
N SER A 185 -3.28 -18.27 19.11
CA SER A 185 -2.74 -18.46 20.45
C SER A 185 -2.44 -19.93 20.70
N GLY A 186 -1.49 -20.21 21.58
CA GLY A 186 -1.06 -21.57 21.89
C GLY A 186 0.40 -21.62 22.34
N PRO A 187 0.92 -22.83 22.61
CA PRO A 187 2.32 -23.03 22.96
C PRO A 187 3.26 -22.43 21.90
N GLY A 188 4.27 -21.68 22.33
CA GLY A 188 5.25 -21.06 21.43
C GLY A 188 4.79 -19.78 20.73
N ILE A 189 3.52 -19.37 20.88
CA ILE A 189 3.02 -18.13 20.30
C ILE A 189 3.24 -16.96 21.26
N VAL A 190 3.84 -15.87 20.78
CA VAL A 190 4.21 -14.70 21.56
C VAL A 190 3.55 -13.45 20.98
N GLY A 191 2.75 -12.72 21.76
CA GLY A 191 2.16 -11.45 21.33
C GLY A 191 1.15 -11.60 20.17
N ASN A 192 1.14 -10.64 19.24
CA ASN A 192 0.18 -10.64 18.15
C ASN A 192 0.67 -11.52 16.99
N VAL A 193 -0.03 -12.63 16.73
CA VAL A 193 0.26 -13.53 15.61
C VAL A 193 -1.02 -13.84 14.88
N LEU A 194 -1.00 -13.70 13.56
CA LEU A 194 -2.10 -14.09 12.68
C LEU A 194 -1.65 -15.29 11.84
N VAL A 195 -2.41 -16.38 11.89
CA VAL A 195 -2.11 -17.61 11.17
C VAL A 195 -3.33 -18.02 10.36
N ASP A 196 -3.13 -18.25 9.07
CA ASP A 196 -4.17 -18.82 8.23
C ASP A 196 -4.49 -20.27 8.68
N PRO A 197 -5.76 -20.69 8.74
CA PRO A 197 -6.15 -22.03 9.21
C PRO A 197 -5.51 -23.20 8.45
N SER A 198 -5.08 -23.00 7.19
CA SER A 198 -4.43 -24.03 6.38
C SER A 198 -2.92 -24.16 6.61
N ALA A 199 -2.32 -23.23 7.34
CA ALA A 199 -0.90 -23.28 7.66
C ALA A 199 -0.59 -24.41 8.66
N LYS A 200 0.62 -24.96 8.57
CA LYS A 200 1.11 -26.02 9.46
C LYS A 200 2.33 -25.53 10.20
N ILE A 201 2.30 -25.61 11.52
CA ILE A 201 3.41 -25.20 12.40
C ILE A 201 3.92 -26.44 13.13
N GLY A 202 5.21 -26.70 13.03
CA GLY A 202 5.92 -27.79 13.66
C GLY A 202 6.09 -27.63 15.18
N ALA A 203 6.66 -28.63 15.81
CA ALA A 203 6.91 -28.65 17.24
C ALA A 203 8.01 -27.66 17.64
N ASN A 204 7.97 -27.20 18.90
CA ASN A 204 9.01 -26.36 19.51
C ASN A 204 9.30 -25.03 18.80
N CYS A 205 8.36 -24.53 17.99
CA CYS A 205 8.48 -23.22 17.36
C CYS A 205 8.26 -22.08 18.36
N ILE A 206 8.87 -20.93 18.10
CA ILE A 206 8.54 -19.66 18.77
C ILE A 206 8.15 -18.64 17.72
N ILE A 207 6.86 -18.28 17.67
CA ILE A 207 6.32 -17.38 16.65
C ILE A 207 5.78 -16.13 17.33
N GLY A 208 6.32 -14.98 16.93
CA GLY A 208 5.94 -13.66 17.39
C GLY A 208 7.02 -12.95 18.24
N PRO A 209 6.76 -11.70 18.65
CA PRO A 209 5.57 -10.90 18.34
C PRO A 209 5.51 -10.40 16.90
N ASN A 210 4.30 -10.05 16.48
CA ASN A 210 3.95 -9.42 15.20
C ASN A 210 4.31 -10.28 13.98
N VAL A 211 3.69 -11.44 13.86
CA VAL A 211 3.92 -12.34 12.74
C VAL A 211 2.61 -12.63 12.00
N THR A 212 2.68 -12.63 10.67
CA THR A 212 1.60 -13.13 9.82
C THR A 212 2.08 -14.35 9.03
N ILE A 213 1.31 -15.43 9.08
CA ILE A 213 1.56 -16.69 8.38
C ILE A 213 0.40 -16.93 7.40
N GLY A 214 0.68 -16.89 6.11
CA GLY A 214 -0.30 -17.03 5.04
C GLY A 214 -0.77 -18.46 4.78
N ALA A 215 -1.73 -18.59 3.86
CA ALA A 215 -2.34 -19.87 3.51
C ALA A 215 -1.32 -20.89 3.00
N GLY A 216 -1.47 -22.15 3.43
CA GLY A 216 -0.64 -23.27 3.01
C GLY A 216 0.84 -23.16 3.40
N VAL A 217 1.22 -22.19 4.24
CA VAL A 217 2.59 -22.08 4.74
C VAL A 217 2.93 -23.27 5.63
N VAL A 218 4.15 -23.77 5.49
CA VAL A 218 4.68 -24.83 6.36
C VAL A 218 5.89 -24.29 7.14
N VAL A 219 5.74 -24.23 8.46
CA VAL A 219 6.83 -23.93 9.39
C VAL A 219 7.26 -25.25 10.03
N GLU A 220 8.49 -25.68 9.79
CA GLU A 220 9.06 -26.91 10.35
C GLU A 220 9.55 -26.70 11.80
N ASP A 221 10.02 -27.77 12.44
CA ASP A 221 10.28 -27.81 13.87
C ASP A 221 11.37 -26.82 14.32
N GLY A 222 11.20 -26.25 15.51
CA GLY A 222 12.21 -25.40 16.16
C GLY A 222 12.44 -24.05 15.50
N VAL A 223 11.60 -23.66 14.53
CA VAL A 223 11.70 -22.37 13.84
C VAL A 223 11.32 -21.22 14.79
N ARG A 224 12.01 -20.08 14.64
CA ARG A 224 11.74 -18.87 15.40
C ARG A 224 11.49 -17.69 14.47
N ILE A 225 10.37 -17.00 14.64
CA ILE A 225 9.94 -15.91 13.74
C ILE A 225 9.46 -14.72 14.57
N LYS A 226 9.91 -13.50 14.27
CA LYS A 226 9.44 -12.27 14.91
C LYS A 226 9.38 -11.12 13.92
N ARG A 227 8.33 -10.30 13.99
CA ARG A 227 8.14 -9.13 13.11
C ARG A 227 8.23 -9.51 11.63
N CYS A 228 7.56 -10.59 11.21
CA CYS A 228 7.66 -11.11 9.84
C CYS A 228 6.30 -11.29 9.17
N THR A 229 6.33 -11.26 7.85
CA THR A 229 5.21 -11.71 7.02
C THR A 229 5.69 -12.86 6.14
N VAL A 230 5.02 -14.01 6.24
CA VAL A 230 5.29 -15.20 5.41
C VAL A 230 4.09 -15.42 4.52
N LEU A 231 4.28 -15.22 3.20
CA LEU A 231 3.22 -15.28 2.22
C LEU A 231 2.89 -16.71 1.80
N LYS A 232 1.74 -16.84 1.13
CA LYS A 232 1.10 -18.12 0.81
C LYS A 232 2.08 -19.12 0.17
N GLY A 233 1.99 -20.38 0.63
CA GLY A 233 2.73 -21.51 0.08
C GLY A 233 4.21 -21.56 0.43
N ALA A 234 4.75 -20.59 1.17
CA ALA A 234 6.14 -20.63 1.58
C ALA A 234 6.42 -21.74 2.60
N ARG A 235 7.66 -22.21 2.65
CA ARG A 235 8.16 -23.19 3.61
C ARG A 235 9.36 -22.63 4.36
N ILE A 236 9.30 -22.65 5.68
CA ILE A 236 10.43 -22.30 6.55
C ILE A 236 10.91 -23.59 7.21
N ARG A 237 12.12 -24.05 6.85
CA ARG A 237 12.65 -25.33 7.31
C ARG A 237 13.27 -25.24 8.70
N SER A 238 13.49 -26.41 9.30
CA SER A 238 13.77 -26.55 10.74
C SER A 238 14.90 -25.67 11.25
N HIS A 239 14.72 -25.19 12.49
CA HIS A 239 15.71 -24.44 13.26
C HIS A 239 16.17 -23.10 12.67
N SER A 240 15.48 -22.60 11.64
CA SER A 240 15.74 -21.27 11.07
C SER A 240 15.19 -20.16 11.95
N TRP A 241 15.84 -19.00 11.91
CA TRP A 241 15.45 -17.81 12.66
C TRP A 241 15.26 -16.62 11.72
N LEU A 242 14.08 -16.02 11.77
CA LEU A 242 13.69 -14.87 10.94
C LEU A 242 13.27 -13.71 11.85
N GLU A 243 13.88 -12.54 11.68
CA GLU A 243 13.46 -11.31 12.35
C GLU A 243 13.29 -10.17 11.34
N SER A 244 12.17 -9.45 11.38
CA SER A 244 11.95 -8.30 10.49
C SER A 244 12.13 -8.66 9.01
N CYS A 245 11.42 -9.67 8.53
CA CYS A 245 11.55 -10.18 7.15
C CYS A 245 10.21 -10.34 6.44
N ILE A 246 10.24 -10.24 5.11
CA ILE A 246 9.09 -10.55 4.22
C ILE A 246 9.49 -11.74 3.36
N VAL A 247 8.84 -12.88 3.58
CA VAL A 247 9.03 -14.09 2.77
C VAL A 247 7.93 -14.15 1.72
N GLY A 248 8.32 -14.02 0.46
CA GLY A 248 7.44 -14.05 -0.71
C GLY A 248 6.64 -15.36 -0.88
N TRP A 249 5.74 -15.34 -1.86
CA TRP A 249 4.93 -16.52 -2.20
C TRP A 249 5.80 -17.69 -2.62
N SER A 250 5.41 -18.91 -2.22
CA SER A 250 6.06 -20.15 -2.66
C SER A 250 7.57 -20.24 -2.38
N CYS A 251 8.11 -19.39 -1.50
CA CYS A 251 9.53 -19.44 -1.15
C CYS A 251 9.88 -20.67 -0.30
N SER A 252 11.12 -21.12 -0.39
CA SER A 252 11.68 -22.15 0.50
C SER A 252 12.88 -21.59 1.23
N VAL A 253 12.76 -21.39 2.54
CA VAL A 253 13.88 -21.02 3.42
C VAL A 253 14.46 -22.30 4.01
N GLY A 254 15.75 -22.55 3.74
CA GLY A 254 16.52 -23.70 4.19
C GLY A 254 16.58 -23.86 5.71
N GLN A 255 17.14 -24.98 6.16
CA GLN A 255 17.38 -25.28 7.57
C GLN A 255 18.50 -24.40 8.12
N TRP A 256 18.45 -24.08 9.42
CA TRP A 256 19.51 -23.30 10.09
C TRP A 256 19.81 -21.94 9.43
N VAL A 257 18.84 -21.39 8.69
CA VAL A 257 18.97 -20.10 8.02
C VAL A 257 18.67 -18.99 9.02
N ARG A 258 19.48 -17.93 8.96
CA ARG A 258 19.27 -16.68 9.68
C ARG A 258 18.93 -15.56 8.70
N MET A 259 17.78 -14.91 8.88
CA MET A 259 17.40 -13.74 8.08
C MET A 259 17.02 -12.57 8.99
N GLU A 260 17.60 -11.40 8.76
CA GLU A 260 17.27 -10.19 9.53
C GLU A 260 17.35 -8.89 8.73
N ASN A 261 17.08 -7.77 9.42
CA ASN A 261 17.23 -6.39 8.94
C ASN A 261 16.47 -6.05 7.66
N VAL A 262 15.18 -6.39 7.60
CA VAL A 262 14.31 -6.11 6.45
C VAL A 262 14.76 -6.88 5.20
N THR A 263 15.08 -8.17 5.39
CA THR A 263 15.29 -9.08 4.26
C THR A 263 13.94 -9.39 3.59
N VAL A 264 13.91 -9.24 2.26
CA VAL A 264 12.73 -9.46 1.41
C VAL A 264 13.05 -10.52 0.37
N LEU A 265 12.24 -11.56 0.32
CA LEU A 265 12.27 -12.55 -0.75
C LEU A 265 11.10 -12.29 -1.71
N GLY A 266 11.39 -12.16 -3.00
CA GLY A 266 10.39 -12.20 -4.07
C GLY A 266 9.70 -13.56 -4.17
N GLU A 267 8.77 -13.71 -5.09
CA GLU A 267 8.10 -15.00 -5.31
C GLU A 267 9.09 -16.10 -5.70
N ASP A 268 8.86 -17.32 -5.19
CA ASP A 268 9.58 -18.54 -5.60
C ASP A 268 11.11 -18.43 -5.43
N VAL A 269 11.53 -17.84 -4.30
CA VAL A 269 12.94 -17.80 -3.92
C VAL A 269 13.28 -19.00 -3.04
N ILE A 270 14.39 -19.63 -3.36
CA ILE A 270 14.99 -20.73 -2.59
C ILE A 270 16.22 -20.18 -1.87
N VAL A 271 16.24 -20.27 -0.55
CA VAL A 271 17.43 -20.01 0.27
C VAL A 271 17.95 -21.36 0.74
N ASN A 272 19.19 -21.71 0.38
CA ASN A 272 19.79 -22.97 0.80
C ASN A 272 20.02 -23.01 2.32
N ASP A 273 20.26 -24.22 2.84
CA ASP A 273 20.50 -24.46 4.26
C ASP A 273 21.75 -23.68 4.75
N GLU A 274 21.76 -23.34 6.04
CA GLU A 274 22.90 -22.76 6.78
C GLU A 274 23.36 -21.37 6.31
N LEU A 275 22.49 -20.62 5.64
CA LEU A 275 22.82 -19.28 5.15
C LEU A 275 22.41 -18.15 6.11
N TYR A 276 23.17 -17.06 6.04
CA TYR A 276 22.86 -15.80 6.72
C TYR A 276 22.51 -14.71 5.70
N LEU A 277 21.32 -14.12 5.80
CA LEU A 277 20.88 -12.99 4.96
C LEU A 277 20.57 -11.76 5.83
N ASN A 278 21.21 -10.64 5.52
CA ASN A 278 21.12 -9.40 6.26
C ASN A 278 20.67 -8.25 5.36
N GLY A 279 19.41 -7.83 5.47
CA GLY A 279 18.83 -6.76 4.64
C GLY A 279 18.89 -7.04 3.13
N ALA A 280 18.83 -8.30 2.73
CA ALA A 280 18.86 -8.69 1.32
C ALA A 280 17.49 -8.44 0.66
N ASN A 281 17.48 -7.88 -0.54
CA ASN A 281 16.28 -7.82 -1.38
C ASN A 281 16.46 -8.76 -2.57
N VAL A 282 15.83 -9.93 -2.51
CA VAL A 282 15.99 -10.97 -3.52
C VAL A 282 14.83 -10.91 -4.51
N LEU A 283 15.15 -10.75 -5.80
CA LEU A 283 14.13 -10.77 -6.86
C LEU A 283 13.48 -12.16 -7.00
N PRO A 284 12.31 -12.26 -7.64
CA PRO A 284 11.63 -13.55 -7.83
C PRO A 284 12.46 -14.59 -8.58
N HIS A 285 12.18 -15.87 -8.34
CA HIS A 285 12.75 -17.04 -9.03
C HIS A 285 14.27 -17.15 -8.90
N LYS A 286 14.78 -16.94 -7.68
CA LYS A 286 16.22 -17.00 -7.38
C LYS A 286 16.54 -18.12 -6.41
N SER A 287 17.75 -18.67 -6.55
CA SER A 287 18.33 -19.59 -5.58
C SER A 287 19.53 -18.92 -4.93
N ILE A 288 19.52 -18.78 -3.61
CA ILE A 288 20.60 -18.22 -2.82
C ILE A 288 21.43 -19.38 -2.26
N ALA A 289 22.68 -19.48 -2.72
CA ALA A 289 23.63 -20.51 -2.30
C ALA A 289 24.75 -19.97 -1.38
N GLU A 290 24.82 -18.66 -1.20
CA GLU A 290 25.85 -18.00 -0.39
C GLU A 290 25.22 -16.98 0.56
N SER A 291 25.83 -16.80 1.73
CA SER A 291 25.42 -15.80 2.72
C SER A 291 25.57 -14.38 2.17
N VAL A 292 24.70 -13.50 2.66
CA VAL A 292 24.57 -12.10 2.28
C VAL A 292 24.70 -11.26 3.56
N PRO A 293 25.93 -11.01 4.03
CA PRO A 293 26.14 -10.33 5.31
C PRO A 293 25.86 -8.83 5.25
N GLU A 294 25.81 -8.25 4.05
CA GLU A 294 25.58 -6.83 3.82
C GLU A 294 24.31 -6.60 2.97
N PRO A 295 23.53 -5.54 3.25
CA PRO A 295 22.34 -5.23 2.47
C PRO A 295 22.64 -5.03 0.98
N ARG A 296 21.98 -5.81 0.13
CA ARG A 296 22.08 -5.68 -1.32
C ARG A 296 20.85 -6.22 -2.03
N ILE A 297 20.65 -5.77 -3.26
CA ILE A 297 19.65 -6.33 -4.18
C ILE A 297 20.30 -7.51 -4.91
N ILE A 298 19.62 -8.66 -4.94
CA ILE A 298 20.05 -9.85 -5.67
C ILE A 298 19.10 -10.01 -6.85
N MET A 299 19.66 -9.81 -8.05
CA MET A 299 18.90 -9.70 -9.30
C MET A 299 18.76 -10.99 -10.07
#